data_AF-A0A1D0BP50-F1
#
_entry.id   AF-A0A1D0BP50-F1
#
_cell.length_a   1.000
_cell.length_b   1.000
_cell.length_c   1.000
_cell.angle_alpha   90.00
_cell.angle_beta   90.00
_cell.angle_gamma   90.00
#
_symmetry.space_group_name_H-M   'P 1'
#
loop_
_entity.id
_entity.type
_entity.pdbx_description
1 polymer ?
#
loop_
_entity_poly.entity_id
_entity_poly.type
_entity_poly.pdbx_seq_one_letter_code
_entity_poly.pdbx_strand_id
1 'polypeptide(L)'
;MLELIAYISLGISIFALGISMYTVFYQRKKDNILLRPQLFLESQNKQTVDYIGIDWDIDGYEKLQEYDVLLKFINTTKVRITDLSVSIDVRKNDTFEFLLSKASEEKENNFDIEKDMFGNDTYGWDKVFGLEETTKEKISVLDGGDSFELRLPNIFSALLLGAMYINRNDFTESNFTIDFDIKILYNHDFANKGKYVCINETVSVNITYERALQGPWVVYDSITFDKL
;
A
#
# COMPACT_ATOMS: atom_id res chain seq x y z
N MET A 1 12.87 63.39 -26.38
CA MET A 1 11.48 62.88 -26.43
C MET A 1 11.41 61.49 -27.07
N LEU A 2 12.01 61.29 -28.26
CA LEU A 2 12.10 59.99 -28.93
C LEU A 2 12.81 58.89 -28.10
N GLU A 3 13.92 59.23 -27.44
CA GLU A 3 14.66 58.26 -26.60
C GLU A 3 13.84 57.76 -25.40
N LEU A 4 13.12 58.66 -24.72
CA LEU A 4 12.24 58.29 -23.60
C LEU A 4 11.12 57.33 -24.05
N ILE A 5 10.53 57.58 -25.22
CA ILE A 5 9.52 56.69 -25.82
C ILE A 5 10.12 55.33 -26.16
N ALA A 6 11.36 55.29 -26.65
CA ALA A 6 12.06 54.04 -26.94
C ALA A 6 12.34 53.21 -25.67
N TYR A 7 12.76 53.85 -24.57
CA TYR A 7 12.97 53.17 -23.29
C TYR A 7 11.68 52.60 -22.69
N ILE A 8 10.57 53.34 -22.78
CA ILE A 8 9.27 52.87 -22.32
C ILE A 8 8.81 51.67 -23.16
N SER A 9 8.96 51.74 -24.49
CA SER A 9 8.63 50.63 -25.40
C SER A 9 9.46 49.37 -25.13
N LEU A 10 10.77 49.54 -24.89
CA LEU A 10 11.66 48.44 -24.50
C LEU A 10 11.24 47.81 -23.17
N GLY A 11 10.92 48.63 -22.17
CA GLY A 11 10.47 48.18 -20.86
C GLY A 11 9.18 47.35 -20.94
N ILE A 12 8.20 47.80 -21.73
CA ILE A 12 6.94 47.06 -21.97
C ILE A 12 7.23 45.73 -22.68
N SER A 13 8.15 45.71 -23.64
CA SER A 13 8.51 44.50 -24.40
C SER A 13 9.16 43.43 -23.51
N ILE A 14 10.07 43.84 -22.62
CA ILE A 14 10.70 42.93 -21.64
C ILE A 14 9.66 42.38 -20.66
N PHE A 15 8.74 43.23 -20.20
CA PHE A 15 7.67 42.82 -19.28
C PHE A 15 6.70 41.82 -19.94
N ALA A 16 6.32 42.07 -21.20
CA ALA A 16 5.50 41.16 -21.99
C ALA A 16 6.18 39.80 -22.23
N LEU A 17 7.49 39.79 -22.51
CA LEU A 17 8.28 38.56 -22.61
C LEU A 17 8.32 37.79 -21.28
N GLY A 18 8.49 38.48 -20.16
CA GLY A 18 8.48 37.89 -18.82
C GLY A 18 7.14 37.21 -18.50
N ILE A 19 6.02 37.90 -18.77
CA ILE A 19 4.68 37.32 -18.60
C ILE A 19 4.48 36.11 -19.52
N SER A 20 4.85 36.22 -20.80
CA SER A 20 4.74 35.12 -21.76
C SER A 20 5.50 33.88 -21.33
N MET A 21 6.77 34.04 -20.94
CA MET A 21 7.58 32.94 -20.41
C MET A 21 6.95 32.33 -19.16
N TYR A 22 6.53 33.15 -18.18
CA TYR A 22 5.86 32.67 -16.98
C TYR A 22 4.61 31.85 -17.31
N THR A 23 3.79 32.33 -18.26
CA THR A 23 2.56 31.64 -18.66
C THR A 23 2.86 30.29 -19.31
N VAL A 24 3.87 30.22 -20.17
CA VAL A 24 4.32 28.95 -20.80
C VAL A 24 4.86 27.98 -19.74
N PHE A 25 5.67 28.45 -18.80
CA PHE A 25 6.18 27.62 -17.70
C PHE A 25 5.03 27.10 -16.81
N TYR A 26 4.08 27.97 -16.48
CA TYR A 26 2.92 27.62 -15.68
C TYR A 26 2.03 26.59 -16.40
N GLN A 27 1.76 26.79 -17.69
CA GLN A 27 1.01 25.83 -18.51
C GLN A 27 1.73 24.50 -18.62
N ARG A 28 3.05 24.48 -18.91
CA ARG A 28 3.83 23.24 -18.95
C ARG A 28 3.82 22.48 -17.63
N LYS A 29 3.87 23.19 -16.50
CA LYS A 29 3.77 22.58 -15.17
C LYS A 29 2.39 21.95 -14.96
N LYS A 30 1.32 22.66 -15.34
CA LYS A 30 -0.06 22.18 -15.25
C LYS A 30 -0.31 20.98 -16.17
N ASP A 31 0.17 21.04 -17.40
CA ASP A 31 0.08 19.96 -18.39
C ASP A 31 0.86 18.73 -17.92
N ASN A 32 2.07 18.90 -17.37
CA ASN A 32 2.83 17.77 -16.81
C ASN A 32 2.09 17.07 -15.66
N ILE A 33 1.34 17.79 -14.84
CA ILE A 33 0.52 17.21 -13.76
C ILE A 33 -0.70 16.49 -14.34
N LEU A 34 -1.36 17.07 -15.36
CA LEU A 34 -2.53 16.48 -16.02
C LEU A 34 -2.22 15.26 -16.89
N LEU A 35 -1.01 15.20 -17.48
CA LEU A 35 -0.60 14.17 -18.43
C LEU A 35 0.09 12.97 -17.77
N ARG A 36 0.16 12.94 -16.44
CA ARG A 36 0.69 11.82 -15.67
C ARG A 36 -0.43 11.14 -14.89
N PRO A 37 -0.46 9.80 -14.85
CA PRO A 37 -1.34 9.09 -13.94
C PRO A 37 -0.92 9.34 -12.49
N GLN A 38 -1.90 9.42 -11.60
CA GLN A 38 -1.71 9.47 -10.16
C GLN A 38 -2.42 8.26 -9.58
N LEU A 39 -1.65 7.39 -8.93
CA LEU A 39 -2.19 6.25 -8.20
C LEU A 39 -2.41 6.67 -6.76
N PHE A 40 -3.61 6.42 -6.25
CA PHE A 40 -4.02 6.73 -4.91
C PHE A 40 -4.41 5.44 -4.18
N LEU A 41 -3.81 5.21 -3.02
CA LEU A 41 -4.27 4.20 -2.06
C LEU A 41 -5.40 4.80 -1.22
N GLU A 42 -6.58 4.19 -1.30
CA GLU A 42 -7.73 4.58 -0.48
C GLU A 42 -7.55 4.11 0.96
N SER A 43 -7.71 5.03 1.93
CA SER A 43 -7.57 4.72 3.36
C SER A 43 -8.59 3.69 3.81
N GLN A 44 -8.19 2.83 4.73
CA GLN A 44 -9.10 1.92 5.40
C GLN A 44 -9.28 2.35 6.83
N ASN A 45 -10.45 2.93 7.12
CA ASN A 45 -10.74 3.50 8.44
C ASN A 45 -11.14 2.44 9.47
N LYS A 46 -11.72 1.31 9.03
CA LYS A 46 -12.07 0.15 9.86
C LYS A 46 -12.47 -1.05 8.99
N GLN A 47 -11.67 -2.12 9.02
CA GLN A 47 -12.18 -3.46 8.70
C GLN A 47 -12.48 -4.15 10.04
N THR A 48 -13.77 -4.23 10.41
CA THR A 48 -14.18 -5.14 11.48
C THR A 48 -14.08 -6.53 10.93
N VAL A 49 -13.20 -7.34 11.51
CA VAL A 49 -13.33 -8.78 11.33
C VAL A 49 -14.32 -9.24 12.38
N ASP A 50 -15.56 -9.54 11.94
CA ASP A 50 -16.66 -9.89 12.84
C ASP A 50 -16.34 -11.20 13.58
N TYR A 51 -15.81 -11.02 14.79
CA TYR A 51 -15.58 -12.08 15.76
C TYR A 51 -16.90 -12.38 16.50
N ILE A 52 -17.93 -12.84 15.79
CA ILE A 52 -19.12 -13.39 16.45
C ILE A 52 -18.88 -14.89 16.63
N GLY A 53 -18.36 -15.25 17.80
CA GLY A 53 -18.39 -16.61 18.33
C GLY A 53 -17.66 -17.64 17.47
N ILE A 54 -16.34 -17.75 17.62
CA ILE A 54 -15.68 -19.02 17.34
C ILE A 54 -16.16 -19.97 18.45
N ASP A 55 -17.14 -20.82 18.13
CA ASP A 55 -17.24 -22.13 18.75
C ASP A 55 -15.89 -22.81 18.49
N TRP A 56 -15.17 -23.17 19.55
CA TRP A 56 -13.78 -23.66 19.50
C TRP A 56 -13.67 -25.07 18.86
N ASP A 57 -14.80 -25.60 18.38
CA ASP A 57 -14.93 -26.91 17.72
C ASP A 57 -14.91 -26.80 16.17
N ILE A 58 -14.55 -25.65 15.58
CA ILE A 58 -14.63 -25.45 14.12
C ILE A 58 -13.28 -25.01 13.52
N ASP A 59 -12.59 -25.97 12.88
CA ASP A 59 -11.63 -25.86 11.77
C ASP A 59 -10.94 -24.48 11.58
N GLY A 60 -10.00 -24.16 12.47
CA GLY A 60 -9.40 -22.83 12.67
C GLY A 60 -8.69 -22.17 11.48
N TYR A 61 -8.42 -22.88 10.38
CA TYR A 61 -7.70 -22.36 9.21
C TYR A 61 -8.62 -21.65 8.19
N GLU A 62 -9.81 -22.18 7.94
CA GLU A 62 -10.68 -21.67 6.85
C GLU A 62 -11.19 -20.25 7.14
N LYS A 63 -11.49 -19.95 8.41
CA LYS A 63 -11.89 -18.60 8.82
C LYS A 63 -10.77 -17.58 8.67
N LEU A 64 -9.50 -17.96 8.85
CA LEU A 64 -8.36 -17.03 8.71
C LEU A 64 -8.09 -16.61 7.26
N GLN A 65 -8.50 -17.43 6.30
CA GLN A 65 -8.52 -17.05 4.89
C GLN A 65 -9.58 -15.98 4.57
N GLU A 66 -10.53 -15.72 5.47
CA GLU A 66 -11.52 -14.64 5.33
C GLU A 66 -10.97 -13.27 5.78
N TYR A 67 -9.75 -13.22 6.34
CA TYR A 67 -9.09 -11.99 6.83
C TYR A 67 -8.28 -11.30 5.72
N ASP A 68 -8.83 -11.27 4.51
CA ASP A 68 -8.20 -10.61 3.36
C ASP A 68 -8.29 -9.10 3.54
N VAL A 69 -7.14 -8.50 3.84
CA VAL A 69 -7.00 -7.04 3.83
C VAL A 69 -6.64 -6.63 2.41
N LEU A 70 -7.54 -5.87 1.80
CA LEU A 70 -7.44 -5.43 0.41
C LEU A 70 -6.99 -3.97 0.37
N LEU A 71 -5.87 -3.71 -0.28
CA LEU A 71 -5.41 -2.38 -0.60
C LEU A 71 -6.02 -1.95 -1.93
N LYS A 72 -6.86 -0.91 -1.88
CA LYS A 72 -7.55 -0.39 -3.07
C LYS A 72 -6.79 0.77 -3.69
N PHE A 73 -6.33 0.57 -4.91
CA PHE A 73 -5.58 1.55 -5.70
C PHE A 73 -6.48 2.15 -6.77
N ILE A 74 -6.46 3.48 -6.89
CA ILE A 74 -7.32 4.24 -7.80
C ILE A 74 -6.43 5.08 -8.71
N ASN A 75 -6.67 5.03 -10.02
CA ASN A 75 -6.09 6.02 -10.94
C ASN A 75 -6.95 7.28 -10.93
N THR A 76 -6.51 8.32 -10.23
CA THR A 76 -7.31 9.53 -10.01
C THR A 76 -7.27 10.51 -11.18
N THR A 77 -6.46 10.25 -12.21
CA THR A 77 -6.37 11.12 -13.39
C THR A 77 -7.05 10.50 -14.60
N LYS A 78 -7.20 11.27 -15.67
CA LYS A 78 -7.78 10.78 -16.94
C LYS A 78 -6.78 10.02 -17.81
N VAL A 79 -5.53 9.90 -17.36
CA VAL A 79 -4.44 9.31 -18.13
C VAL A 79 -4.45 7.81 -17.92
N ARG A 80 -4.61 7.07 -19.01
CA ARG A 80 -4.54 5.61 -19.00
C ARG A 80 -3.13 5.15 -18.62
N ILE A 81 -3.08 4.22 -17.67
CA ILE A 81 -1.90 3.42 -17.37
C ILE A 81 -1.93 2.18 -18.26
N THR A 82 -0.83 1.94 -18.96
CA THR A 82 -0.62 0.77 -19.80
C THR A 82 0.50 -0.06 -19.18
N ASP A 83 0.27 -1.33 -18.87
CA ASP A 83 1.24 -2.22 -18.23
C ASP A 83 1.68 -1.73 -16.83
N LEU A 84 0.81 -1.98 -15.84
CA LEU A 84 1.01 -1.72 -14.42
C LEU A 84 1.40 -3.02 -13.71
N SER A 85 2.43 -2.96 -12.88
CA SER A 85 2.81 -4.02 -11.95
C SER A 85 2.93 -3.44 -10.56
N VAL A 86 2.29 -4.08 -9.58
CA VAL A 86 2.39 -3.72 -8.17
C VAL A 86 2.87 -4.92 -7.39
N SER A 87 3.83 -4.71 -6.51
CA SER A 87 4.37 -5.70 -5.57
C SER A 87 4.32 -5.12 -4.18
N ILE A 88 3.87 -5.91 -3.22
CA ILE A 88 3.78 -5.53 -1.81
C ILE A 88 4.57 -6.56 -1.02
N ASP A 89 5.61 -6.12 -0.35
CA ASP A 89 6.48 -6.95 0.48
C ASP A 89 6.26 -6.57 1.96
N VAL A 90 6.08 -7.54 2.87
CA VAL A 90 6.09 -7.23 4.31
C VAL A 90 7.51 -6.90 4.76
N ARG A 91 7.68 -5.86 5.59
CA ARG A 91 8.97 -5.50 6.14
C ARG A 91 9.24 -6.28 7.43
N LYS A 92 10.33 -7.05 7.43
CA LYS A 92 10.81 -7.80 8.61
C LYS A 92 11.48 -6.86 9.61
N ASN A 93 10.72 -6.38 10.58
CA ASN A 93 11.19 -5.58 11.70
C ASN A 93 10.95 -6.32 13.03
N ASP A 94 11.33 -5.71 14.15
CA ASP A 94 11.16 -6.33 15.47
C ASP A 94 9.68 -6.64 15.80
N THR A 95 8.75 -5.83 15.30
CA THR A 95 7.30 -6.06 15.51
C THR A 95 6.80 -7.26 14.70
N PHE A 96 7.28 -7.42 13.46
CA PHE A 96 7.03 -8.59 12.63
C PHE A 96 7.49 -9.87 13.35
N GLU A 97 8.76 -9.93 13.77
CA GLU A 97 9.32 -11.10 14.43
C GLU A 97 8.61 -11.39 15.77
N PHE A 98 8.29 -10.34 16.53
CA PHE A 98 7.57 -10.48 17.79
C PHE A 98 6.17 -11.07 17.60
N LEU A 99 5.35 -10.50 16.71
CA LEU A 99 4.00 -11.01 16.46
C LEU A 99 4.04 -12.42 15.89
N LEU A 100 4.98 -12.70 14.98
CA LEU A 100 5.13 -14.03 14.40
C LEU A 100 5.49 -15.08 15.48
N SER A 101 6.38 -14.73 16.41
CA SER A 101 6.70 -15.59 17.55
C SER A 101 5.50 -15.82 18.48
N LYS A 102 4.61 -14.84 18.60
CA LYS A 102 3.39 -14.96 19.42
C LYS A 102 2.33 -15.80 18.73
N ALA A 103 2.26 -15.75 17.41
CA ALA A 103 1.40 -16.63 16.63
C ALA A 103 1.80 -18.11 16.82
N SER A 104 3.08 -18.43 16.96
CA SER A 104 3.53 -19.83 17.14
C SER A 104 3.33 -20.37 18.56
N GLU A 105 3.03 -19.50 19.53
CA GLU A 105 2.60 -19.93 20.86
C GLU A 105 1.13 -20.42 20.86
N GLU A 106 0.37 -20.11 19.80
CA GLU A 106 -1.04 -20.48 19.61
C GLU A 106 -1.18 -21.93 19.11
N LYS A 107 -0.99 -22.89 20.03
CA LYS A 107 -0.98 -24.34 19.75
C LYS A 107 -2.27 -24.92 19.15
N GLU A 108 -3.36 -24.17 19.18
CA GLU A 108 -4.66 -24.63 18.69
C GLU A 108 -4.86 -24.40 17.18
N ASN A 109 -4.05 -23.53 16.56
CA ASN A 109 -4.24 -23.11 15.17
C ASN A 109 -3.26 -23.77 14.19
N ASN A 110 -2.54 -24.82 14.59
CA ASN A 110 -1.61 -25.55 13.73
C ASN A 110 -0.55 -24.66 13.04
N PHE A 111 -0.15 -23.56 13.70
CA PHE A 111 0.94 -22.71 13.22
C PHE A 111 2.28 -23.18 13.76
N ASP A 112 3.20 -23.53 12.86
CA ASP A 112 4.56 -23.87 13.23
C ASP A 112 5.58 -23.08 12.38
N ILE A 113 6.66 -22.67 13.06
CA ILE A 113 7.84 -22.06 12.44
C ILE A 113 8.95 -23.11 12.48
N GLU A 114 9.39 -23.57 11.31
CA GLU A 114 10.48 -24.54 11.18
C GLU A 114 11.60 -23.97 10.32
N LYS A 115 12.79 -24.56 10.41
CA LYS A 115 13.91 -24.27 9.50
C LYS A 115 13.88 -25.25 8.33
N ASP A 116 13.96 -24.76 7.10
CA ASP A 116 14.17 -25.62 5.94
C ASP A 116 15.57 -26.27 5.97
N MET A 117 15.84 -27.13 4.99
CA MET A 117 17.13 -27.78 4.81
C MET A 117 18.31 -26.82 4.57
N PHE A 118 18.04 -25.53 4.34
CA PHE A 118 19.03 -24.46 4.16
C PHE A 118 19.12 -23.51 5.38
N GLY A 119 18.33 -23.74 6.43
CA GLY A 119 18.30 -22.90 7.63
C GLY A 119 17.45 -21.62 7.48
N ASN A 120 16.63 -21.50 6.43
CA ASN A 120 15.67 -20.42 6.29
C ASN A 120 14.41 -20.75 7.09
N ASP A 121 13.78 -19.73 7.65
CA ASP A 121 12.48 -19.91 8.30
C ASP A 121 11.43 -20.25 7.24
N THR A 122 10.75 -21.36 7.48
CA THR A 122 9.58 -21.81 6.75
C THR A 122 8.39 -21.73 7.68
N TYR A 123 7.35 -21.07 7.20
CA TYR A 123 6.13 -20.85 7.96
C TYR A 123 5.07 -21.83 7.45
N GLY A 124 4.42 -22.54 8.36
CA GLY A 124 3.41 -23.52 8.00
C GLY A 124 2.17 -23.39 8.86
N TRP A 125 1.01 -23.42 8.21
CA TRP A 125 -0.28 -23.77 8.82
C TRP A 125 -0.58 -25.27 8.58
N ASP A 126 0.44 -26.13 8.71
CA ASP A 126 0.53 -27.56 8.31
C ASP A 126 1.11 -27.93 6.92
N LYS A 127 1.81 -27.00 6.25
CA LYS A 127 2.67 -27.22 5.06
C LYS A 127 1.95 -27.49 3.72
N VAL A 128 1.91 -26.44 2.88
CA VAL A 128 2.10 -26.35 1.40
C VAL A 128 1.51 -25.03 0.85
N PHE A 129 0.57 -24.41 1.55
CA PHE A 129 0.20 -23.01 1.30
C PHE A 129 1.16 -22.09 2.05
N GLY A 130 2.30 -21.80 1.42
CA GLY A 130 3.32 -20.93 1.97
C GLY A 130 2.72 -19.58 2.36
N LEU A 131 3.06 -19.11 3.57
CA LEU A 131 2.84 -17.72 3.89
C LEU A 131 3.83 -16.89 3.07
N GLU A 132 3.35 -16.43 1.93
CA GLU A 132 4.01 -15.47 1.07
C GLU A 132 4.17 -14.15 1.83
N GLU A 133 5.43 -13.71 1.88
CA GLU A 133 5.82 -12.40 2.36
C GLU A 133 5.59 -11.30 1.33
N THR A 134 5.19 -11.70 0.12
CA THR A 134 5.03 -10.83 -1.03
C THR A 134 3.74 -11.16 -1.77
N THR A 135 3.00 -10.15 -2.19
CA THR A 135 1.91 -10.30 -3.17
C THR A 135 2.19 -9.41 -4.38
N LYS A 136 1.91 -9.93 -5.58
CA LYS A 136 2.16 -9.24 -6.84
C LYS A 136 0.95 -9.31 -7.74
N GLU A 137 0.66 -8.20 -8.40
CA GLU A 137 -0.42 -8.11 -9.39
C GLU A 137 0.07 -7.41 -10.65
N LYS A 138 -0.47 -7.85 -11.80
CA LYS A 138 -0.13 -7.27 -13.10
C LYS A 138 -1.41 -6.90 -13.86
N ILE A 139 -1.56 -5.61 -14.09
CA ILE A 139 -2.72 -5.03 -14.74
C ILE A 139 -2.30 -4.51 -16.10
N SER A 140 -2.91 -5.05 -17.15
CA SER A 140 -2.55 -4.69 -18.53
C SER A 140 -2.94 -3.25 -18.86
N VAL A 141 -4.11 -2.81 -18.39
CA VAL A 141 -4.64 -1.45 -18.60
C VAL A 141 -5.41 -1.03 -17.36
N LEU A 142 -5.16 0.19 -16.88
CA LEU A 142 -5.97 0.85 -15.86
C LEU A 142 -6.38 2.23 -16.40
N ASP A 143 -7.65 2.37 -16.77
CA ASP A 143 -8.18 3.61 -17.29
C ASP A 143 -8.32 4.67 -16.19
N GLY A 144 -8.55 5.91 -16.60
CA GLY A 144 -8.70 7.02 -15.67
C GLY A 144 -10.02 6.95 -14.90
N GLY A 145 -9.94 6.96 -13.57
CA GLY A 145 -11.08 6.76 -12.67
C GLY A 145 -11.32 5.31 -12.26
N ASP A 146 -10.62 4.35 -12.89
CA ASP A 146 -10.71 2.94 -12.54
C ASP A 146 -9.87 2.61 -11.29
N SER A 147 -10.22 1.52 -10.64
CA SER A 147 -9.53 1.00 -9.47
C SER A 147 -9.27 -0.50 -9.58
N PHE A 148 -8.29 -0.97 -8.82
CA PHE A 148 -8.07 -2.39 -8.57
C PHE A 148 -7.76 -2.60 -7.09
N GLU A 149 -7.91 -3.84 -6.66
CA GLU A 149 -7.63 -4.27 -5.30
C GLU A 149 -6.47 -5.26 -5.31
N LEU A 150 -5.59 -5.12 -4.32
CA LEU A 150 -4.49 -6.04 -4.11
C LEU A 150 -4.48 -6.48 -2.66
N ARG A 151 -4.52 -7.78 -2.44
CA ARG A 151 -4.45 -8.38 -1.12
C ARG A 151 -3.06 -8.12 -0.50
N LEU A 152 -3.03 -7.84 0.80
CA LEU A 152 -1.77 -7.90 1.55
C LEU A 152 -1.17 -9.32 1.50
N PRO A 153 0.16 -9.44 1.61
CA PRO A 153 0.84 -10.72 1.81
C PRO A 153 0.13 -11.59 2.87
N ASN A 154 -0.12 -12.85 2.56
CA ASN A 154 -0.90 -13.75 3.42
C ASN A 154 -0.20 -14.05 4.77
N ILE A 155 1.12 -13.80 4.89
CA ILE A 155 1.85 -13.77 6.17
C ILE A 155 1.22 -12.78 7.17
N PHE A 156 0.52 -11.75 6.70
CA PHE A 156 -0.17 -10.80 7.57
C PHE A 156 -1.24 -11.48 8.45
N SER A 157 -1.90 -12.54 7.96
CA SER A 157 -2.83 -13.33 8.77
C SER A 157 -2.14 -13.96 10.00
N ALA A 158 -0.87 -14.37 9.88
CA ALA A 158 -0.09 -14.84 11.02
C ALA A 158 0.22 -13.73 12.02
N LEU A 159 0.53 -12.53 11.53
CA LEU A 159 0.78 -11.38 12.40
C LEU A 159 -0.48 -10.96 13.16
N LEU A 160 -1.65 -11.02 12.52
CA LEU A 160 -2.93 -10.80 13.17
C LEU A 160 -3.17 -11.80 14.31
N LEU A 161 -2.84 -13.08 14.11
CA LEU A 161 -2.94 -14.11 15.13
C LEU A 161 -2.00 -13.87 16.32
N GLY A 162 -0.77 -13.45 16.05
CA GLY A 162 0.15 -13.03 17.11
C GLY A 162 -0.43 -11.89 17.95
N ALA A 163 -1.03 -10.89 17.28
CA ALA A 163 -1.71 -9.80 17.98
C ALA A 163 -2.94 -10.30 18.76
N MET A 164 -3.72 -11.25 18.23
CA MET A 164 -4.84 -11.89 18.95
C MET A 164 -4.37 -12.60 20.21
N TYR A 165 -3.30 -13.39 20.12
CA TYR A 165 -2.74 -14.16 21.23
C TYR A 165 -2.32 -13.25 22.38
N ILE A 166 -1.59 -12.17 22.08
CA ILE A 166 -1.12 -11.21 23.08
C ILE A 166 -2.30 -10.58 23.82
N ASN A 167 -3.30 -10.07 23.08
CA ASN A 167 -4.46 -9.43 23.72
C ASN A 167 -5.25 -10.39 24.62
N ARG A 168 -5.33 -11.68 24.25
CA ARG A 168 -6.00 -12.71 25.06
C ARG A 168 -5.26 -13.04 26.35
N ASN A 169 -3.94 -13.15 26.30
CA ASN A 169 -3.15 -13.65 27.42
C ASN A 169 -2.58 -12.55 28.32
N ASP A 170 -2.15 -11.43 27.74
CA ASP A 170 -1.56 -10.31 28.49
C ASP A 170 -2.60 -9.27 28.91
N PHE A 171 -3.84 -9.40 28.44
CA PHE A 171 -5.01 -8.57 28.74
C PHE A 171 -4.80 -7.07 28.53
N THR A 172 -3.74 -6.56 27.91
CA THR A 172 -3.52 -5.12 27.69
C THR A 172 -3.97 -4.69 26.30
N GLU A 173 -4.58 -3.51 26.18
CA GLU A 173 -4.74 -2.86 24.86
C GLU A 173 -3.37 -2.79 24.18
N SER A 174 -3.32 -3.33 22.97
CA SER A 174 -2.08 -3.47 22.22
C SER A 174 -2.26 -2.85 20.83
N ASN A 175 -1.33 -1.97 20.47
CA ASN A 175 -1.25 -1.36 19.14
C ASN A 175 0.05 -1.83 18.48
N PHE A 176 -0.08 -2.42 17.30
CA PHE A 176 1.06 -2.87 16.51
C PHE A 176 1.06 -2.18 15.16
N THR A 177 2.23 -1.80 14.68
CA THR A 177 2.41 -1.22 13.34
C THR A 177 3.25 -2.19 12.52
N ILE A 178 2.70 -2.63 11.39
CA ILE A 178 3.38 -3.48 10.41
C ILE A 178 3.61 -2.65 9.15
N ASP A 179 4.87 -2.58 8.73
CA ASP A 179 5.25 -1.85 7.54
C ASP A 179 5.26 -2.77 6.32
N PHE A 180 4.79 -2.25 5.19
CA PHE A 180 4.81 -2.90 3.89
C PHE A 180 5.53 -2.03 2.87
N ASP A 181 6.44 -2.63 2.13
CA ASP A 181 7.14 -2.00 1.02
C ASP A 181 6.38 -2.23 -0.28
N ILE A 182 5.84 -1.14 -0.84
CA ILE A 182 5.08 -1.15 -2.09
C ILE A 182 5.98 -0.68 -3.24
N LYS A 183 6.12 -1.53 -4.24
CA LYS A 183 6.82 -1.24 -5.49
C LYS A 183 5.82 -1.22 -6.63
N ILE A 184 5.71 -0.08 -7.31
CA ILE A 184 4.81 0.14 -8.44
C ILE A 184 5.66 0.43 -9.67
N LEU A 185 5.46 -0.33 -10.74
CA LEU A 185 6.09 -0.11 -12.03
C LEU A 185 5.02 0.04 -13.10
N TYR A 186 5.01 1.15 -13.84
CA TYR A 186 4.00 1.34 -14.88
C TYR A 186 4.45 2.13 -16.10
N ASN A 187 3.77 1.93 -17.23
CA ASN A 187 3.82 2.80 -18.41
C ASN A 187 2.48 3.53 -18.59
N HIS A 188 2.42 4.59 -19.40
CA HIS A 188 1.17 5.34 -19.64
C HIS A 188 1.16 5.95 -21.04
N ASP A 189 -0.01 6.33 -21.53
CA ASP A 189 -0.22 6.76 -22.94
C ASP A 189 0.64 7.96 -23.39
N PHE A 190 1.10 8.79 -22.46
CA PHE A 190 1.94 9.96 -22.74
C PHE A 190 3.44 9.71 -22.51
N ALA A 191 3.84 8.54 -22.02
CA ALA A 191 5.23 8.15 -21.90
C ALA A 191 5.77 7.63 -23.23
N ASN A 192 7.09 7.80 -23.46
CA ASN A 192 7.72 7.12 -24.59
C ASN A 192 7.64 5.60 -24.38
N LYS A 193 7.35 4.84 -25.44
CA LYS A 193 7.36 3.37 -25.41
C LYS A 193 8.63 2.85 -24.74
N GLY A 194 8.46 2.00 -23.73
CA GLY A 194 9.56 1.40 -22.96
C GLY A 194 10.13 2.26 -21.82
N LYS A 195 9.65 3.50 -21.62
CA LYS A 195 9.96 4.27 -20.40
C LYS A 195 8.93 3.98 -19.33
N TYR A 196 9.38 3.37 -18.23
CA TYR A 196 8.54 3.05 -17.09
C TYR A 196 8.77 4.00 -15.92
N VAL A 197 7.70 4.23 -15.16
CA VAL A 197 7.71 4.95 -13.90
C VAL A 197 7.77 3.93 -12.76
N CYS A 198 8.81 4.02 -11.92
CA CYS A 198 9.03 3.09 -10.79
C CYS A 198 8.88 3.76 -9.41
N ILE A 199 7.77 3.59 -8.72
CA ILE A 199 7.53 4.15 -7.39
C ILE A 199 7.87 3.11 -6.32
N ASN A 200 8.56 3.53 -5.27
CA ASN A 200 8.85 2.72 -4.09
C ASN A 200 8.43 3.52 -2.87
N GLU A 201 7.44 3.05 -2.14
CA GLU A 201 6.90 3.71 -0.95
C GLU A 201 6.66 2.68 0.16
N THR A 202 6.59 3.15 1.40
CA THR A 202 6.24 2.31 2.55
C THR A 202 4.85 2.67 3.05
N VAL A 203 4.04 1.65 3.31
CA VAL A 203 2.70 1.77 3.90
C VAL A 203 2.71 1.12 5.26
N SER A 204 2.36 1.88 6.29
CA SER A 204 2.23 1.37 7.65
C SER A 204 0.77 0.98 7.92
N VAL A 205 0.57 -0.27 8.30
CA VAL A 205 -0.72 -0.83 8.68
C VAL A 205 -0.75 -0.98 10.20
N ASN A 206 -1.72 -0.33 10.83
CA ASN A 206 -1.91 -0.38 12.27
C ASN A 206 -2.96 -1.45 12.62
N ILE A 207 -2.60 -2.30 13.57
CA ILE A 207 -3.46 -3.30 14.19
C ILE A 207 -3.79 -2.79 15.59
N THR A 208 -5.06 -2.49 15.82
CA THR A 208 -5.56 -2.01 17.12
C THR A 208 -6.58 -2.98 17.69
N TYR A 209 -6.46 -3.24 19.00
CA TYR A 209 -7.43 -4.00 19.77
C TYR A 209 -8.02 -3.17 20.90
N GLU A 210 -9.33 -3.02 20.89
CA GLU A 210 -10.07 -2.51 22.05
C GLU A 210 -10.64 -3.67 22.85
N ARG A 211 -10.39 -3.68 24.17
CA ARG A 211 -10.83 -4.73 25.12
C ARG A 211 -12.34 -5.01 25.11
N ALA A 212 -13.15 -4.17 24.47
CA ALA A 212 -14.55 -4.05 24.78
C ALA A 212 -15.51 -4.98 24.01
N LEU A 213 -15.28 -5.45 22.77
CA LEU A 213 -16.23 -6.43 22.13
C LEU A 213 -15.94 -6.97 20.70
N GLN A 214 -14.84 -6.67 20.00
CA GLN A 214 -14.68 -7.08 18.57
C GLN A 214 -13.23 -7.43 18.22
N GLY A 215 -13.01 -8.26 17.19
CA GLY A 215 -11.69 -8.71 16.72
C GLY A 215 -10.75 -7.57 16.26
N PRO A 216 -9.55 -7.88 15.74
CA PRO A 216 -8.56 -6.87 15.35
C PRO A 216 -9.16 -5.83 14.41
N TRP A 217 -8.81 -4.56 14.62
CA TRP A 217 -9.04 -3.53 13.62
C TRP A 217 -7.76 -3.30 12.84
N VAL A 218 -7.89 -3.40 11.52
CA VAL A 218 -6.83 -3.04 10.59
C VAL A 218 -7.13 -1.66 10.03
N VAL A 219 -6.18 -0.74 10.21
CA VAL A 219 -6.29 0.66 9.80
C VAL A 219 -5.02 1.07 9.06
N TYR A 220 -5.17 1.75 7.93
CA TYR A 220 -4.05 2.38 7.24
C TYR A 220 -4.49 3.68 6.56
N ASP A 221 -3.56 4.63 6.48
CA ASP A 221 -3.81 5.95 5.90
C ASP A 221 -3.80 5.91 4.38
N SER A 222 -4.49 6.88 3.78
CA SER A 222 -4.46 7.06 2.33
C SER A 222 -3.10 7.56 1.88
N ILE A 223 -2.60 7.05 0.77
CA ILE A 223 -1.31 7.48 0.21
C ILE A 223 -1.51 7.83 -1.25
N THR A 224 -1.14 9.06 -1.61
CA THR A 224 -0.96 9.42 -3.01
C THR A 224 0.44 9.00 -3.41
N PHE A 225 0.54 8.03 -4.32
CA PHE A 225 1.79 7.66 -4.96
C PHE A 225 2.11 8.71 -6.03
N ASP A 226 2.49 9.90 -5.55
CA ASP A 226 2.98 10.95 -6.40
C ASP A 226 4.31 10.53 -7.04
N LYS A 227 4.53 10.98 -8.27
CA LYS A 227 5.90 11.05 -8.78
C LYS A 227 6.18 12.37 -9.50
N LEU A 228 6.91 13.23 -8.77
CA LEU A 228 7.70 14.40 -9.19
C LEU A 228 7.62 14.80 -10.66
#